data_AF-A0A7X7WJ20-F1
#
_entry.id   AF-A0A7X7WJ20-F1
#
_cell.length_a   1.000
_cell.length_b   1.000
_cell.length_c   1.000
_cell.angle_alpha   90.00
_cell.angle_beta   90.00
_cell.angle_gamma   90.00
#
_symmetry.space_group_name_H-M   'P 1'
#
loop_
_entity.id
_entity.type
_entity.pdbx_description
1 polymer ?
#
loop_
_entity_poly.entity_id
_entity_poly.type
_entity_poly.pdbx_seq_one_letter_code
_entity_poly.pdbx_strand_id
1 'polypeptide(L)'
;MLNKLTALTFYLLLPGSITLCQPFGKVAGNDTNIENRQPVKNTIFNKIATEVITNIHGNITNIQDGSPIEKAIVQLDSTNWIDTTNSQGEFRFESISPGQFNLSITHYHFIDTVLYAINMLEDSMEINVQLSPACCKFVVGDMNDDGLIRPSDVTYGVRYFKSLGPEPPYSCLLLDGQYETFFCLFPAGDANGNCEFLGSDITRLVAYF
;
A
#
# COMPACT_ATOMS: atom_id res chain seq x y z
N MET A 1 -15.18 20.77 32.52
CA MET A 1 -14.89 21.65 31.37
C MET A 1 -14.50 20.78 30.18
N LEU A 2 -14.54 21.29 28.95
CA LEU A 2 -14.15 20.54 27.76
C LEU A 2 -12.62 20.29 27.73
N ASN A 3 -12.21 19.08 27.36
CA ASN A 3 -10.94 18.90 26.68
C ASN A 3 -11.15 19.17 25.18
N LYS A 4 -10.18 19.82 24.53
CA LYS A 4 -10.12 20.06 23.09
C LYS A 4 -8.73 19.69 22.57
N LEU A 5 -8.67 19.27 21.31
CA LEU A 5 -7.45 19.22 20.49
C LEU A 5 -6.98 20.66 20.18
N THR A 6 -5.80 20.97 19.60
CA THR A 6 -4.76 20.18 18.88
C THR A 6 -3.37 20.79 19.27
N ALA A 7 -2.20 20.65 18.62
CA ALA A 7 -1.76 20.18 17.29
C ALA A 7 -0.32 19.60 17.33
N LEU A 8 0.22 19.24 16.16
CA LEU A 8 1.64 18.89 15.93
C LEU A 8 2.55 20.12 15.87
N THR A 9 3.84 19.89 16.17
CA THR A 9 4.94 20.51 15.40
C THR A 9 6.12 19.54 15.27
N PHE A 10 6.50 19.21 14.04
CA PHE A 10 7.71 18.43 13.72
C PHE A 10 8.91 19.36 13.50
N TYR A 11 10.12 18.94 13.86
CA TYR A 11 11.37 19.52 13.34
C TYR A 11 12.40 18.41 13.09
N LEU A 12 13.10 18.51 11.96
CA LEU A 12 14.04 17.49 11.48
C LEU A 12 15.37 17.53 12.23
N LEU A 13 15.97 16.37 12.51
CA LEU A 13 17.43 16.23 12.63
C LEU A 13 17.90 14.86 12.09
N LEU A 14 18.65 14.92 10.98
CA LEU A 14 19.60 13.91 10.51
C LEU A 14 20.78 14.67 9.86
N PRO A 15 21.98 14.09 9.76
CA PRO A 15 22.71 13.37 10.82
C PRO A 15 24.08 14.05 11.08
N GLY A 16 24.71 13.84 12.24
CA GLY A 16 26.02 14.44 12.50
C GLY A 16 26.77 13.84 13.70
N SER A 17 27.97 13.33 13.46
CA SER A 17 28.85 12.80 14.50
C SER A 17 29.50 13.92 15.30
N ILE A 18 29.29 13.95 16.62
CA ILE A 18 30.11 14.73 17.56
C ILE A 18 30.61 13.84 18.68
N THR A 19 31.86 13.40 18.53
CA THR A 19 32.69 12.96 19.65
C THR A 19 33.19 14.20 20.39
N LEU A 20 33.04 14.31 21.72
CA LEU A 20 34.10 14.80 22.60
C LEU A 20 33.86 14.60 24.11
N CYS A 21 34.97 14.47 24.84
CA CYS A 21 35.22 14.79 26.25
C CYS A 21 34.25 14.34 27.37
N GLN A 22 34.74 13.39 28.18
CA GLN A 22 34.46 13.34 29.62
C GLN A 22 35.03 14.59 30.34
N PRO A 23 34.44 15.03 31.46
CA PRO A 23 35.16 15.75 32.51
C PRO A 23 35.72 14.78 33.57
N PHE A 24 37.00 14.94 33.93
CA PHE A 24 37.59 14.24 35.09
C PHE A 24 37.01 14.77 36.41
N GLY A 25 36.59 13.87 37.30
CA GLY A 25 35.89 14.22 38.55
C GLY A 25 36.53 13.65 39.83
N LYS A 26 37.59 14.31 40.32
CA LYS A 26 38.19 14.23 41.68
C LYS A 26 38.35 12.84 42.35
N VAL A 27 39.61 12.46 42.60
CA VAL A 27 39.97 11.50 43.66
C VAL A 27 39.98 12.20 45.02
N ALA A 28 39.23 11.64 45.99
CA ALA A 28 39.45 11.85 47.44
C ALA A 28 38.69 10.76 48.22
N GLY A 29 39.39 9.90 48.96
CA GLY A 29 38.78 8.84 49.76
C GLY A 29 39.74 7.69 50.08
N ASN A 30 40.48 7.79 51.18
CA ASN A 30 41.33 6.72 51.69
C ASN A 30 40.52 5.78 52.60
N ASP A 31 39.91 4.74 52.05
CA ASP A 31 39.31 3.65 52.84
C ASP A 31 40.17 2.38 52.76
N THR A 32 41.13 2.27 53.67
CA THR A 32 41.92 1.04 53.88
C THR A 32 41.10 0.02 54.67
N ASN A 33 40.24 -0.73 53.98
CA ASN A 33 39.58 -1.92 54.54
C ASN A 33 39.40 -3.01 53.47
N ILE A 34 40.43 -3.83 53.29
CA ILE A 34 40.35 -5.10 52.54
C ILE A 34 40.05 -6.20 53.56
N GLU A 35 38.78 -6.42 53.86
CA GLU A 35 38.34 -7.67 54.49
C GLU A 35 36.86 -7.96 54.24
N ASN A 36 36.52 -9.25 54.16
CA ASN A 36 35.16 -9.80 54.33
C ASN A 36 34.03 -9.27 53.40
N ARG A 37 34.26 -9.23 52.07
CA ARG A 37 33.15 -9.53 51.15
C ARG A 37 33.04 -11.04 50.95
N GLN A 38 31.89 -11.62 51.29
CA GLN A 38 31.52 -12.97 50.86
C GLN A 38 31.57 -13.06 49.32
N PRO A 39 31.80 -14.25 48.73
CA PRO A 39 31.70 -14.42 47.29
C PRO A 39 30.29 -14.01 46.84
N VAL A 40 30.20 -12.88 46.14
CA VAL A 40 28.97 -12.48 45.45
C VAL A 40 28.65 -13.64 44.52
N LYS A 41 27.48 -14.28 44.72
CA LYS A 41 26.98 -15.24 43.74
C LYS A 41 26.92 -14.48 42.41
N ASN A 42 27.73 -14.90 41.44
CA ASN A 42 27.51 -14.57 40.04
C ASN A 42 26.20 -15.26 39.64
N THR A 43 25.07 -14.63 39.97
CA THR A 43 23.77 -14.94 39.41
C THR A 43 23.94 -14.75 37.92
N ILE A 44 24.04 -15.86 37.20
CA ILE A 44 24.06 -15.87 35.74
C ILE A 44 22.67 -15.41 35.32
N PHE A 45 22.53 -14.09 35.11
CA PHE A 45 21.38 -13.51 34.44
C PHE A 45 21.44 -13.91 32.98
N ASN A 46 21.10 -15.17 32.71
CA ASN A 46 20.50 -15.59 31.45
C ASN A 46 19.18 -14.83 31.34
N LYS A 47 19.26 -13.55 30.99
CA LYS A 47 18.14 -12.80 30.44
C LYS A 47 17.82 -13.49 29.14
N ILE A 48 16.90 -14.43 29.20
CA ILE A 48 16.24 -14.98 28.02
C ILE A 48 15.67 -13.76 27.31
N ALA A 49 16.30 -13.39 26.20
CA ALA A 49 15.71 -12.45 25.28
C ALA A 49 14.54 -13.21 24.66
N THR A 50 13.35 -13.06 25.23
CA THR A 50 12.13 -13.37 24.51
C THR A 50 12.20 -12.57 23.23
N GLU A 51 12.30 -13.25 22.10
CA GLU A 51 12.04 -12.62 20.81
C GLU A 51 10.57 -12.18 20.87
N VAL A 52 10.37 -10.88 21.09
CA VAL A 52 9.07 -10.26 20.82
C VAL A 52 8.82 -10.52 19.35
N ILE A 53 7.63 -11.04 19.04
CA ILE A 53 7.20 -11.32 17.68
C ILE A 53 5.89 -10.59 17.43
N THR A 54 5.81 -9.90 16.31
CA THR A 54 4.63 -9.15 15.89
C THR A 54 3.84 -9.99 14.89
N ASN A 55 2.52 -10.00 15.05
CA ASN A 55 1.59 -10.50 14.05
C ASN A 55 0.91 -9.32 13.34
N ILE A 56 0.72 -9.40 12.03
CA ILE A 56 0.00 -8.38 11.26
C ILE A 56 -1.24 -9.02 10.68
N HIS A 57 -2.34 -8.31 10.71
CA HIS A 57 -3.57 -8.67 10.01
C HIS A 57 -4.23 -7.40 9.47
N GLY A 58 -5.19 -7.56 8.57
CA GLY A 58 -5.96 -6.43 8.05
C GLY A 58 -6.79 -6.81 6.84
N ASN A 59 -7.59 -5.85 6.38
CA ASN A 59 -8.50 -6.01 5.25
C ASN A 59 -8.16 -5.00 4.14
N ILE A 60 -8.23 -5.45 2.89
CA ILE A 60 -8.01 -4.66 1.68
C ILE A 60 -9.33 -4.53 0.92
N THR A 61 -9.80 -3.29 0.75
CA THR A 61 -11.12 -2.98 0.17
C THR A 61 -11.02 -2.01 -1.01
N ASN A 62 -12.02 -2.02 -1.88
CA ASN A 62 -12.16 -1.03 -2.96
C ASN A 62 -12.64 0.30 -2.37
N ILE A 63 -11.94 1.40 -2.69
CA ILE A 63 -12.29 2.74 -2.22
C ILE A 63 -13.64 3.26 -2.76
N GLN A 64 -14.14 2.71 -3.87
CA GLN A 64 -15.37 3.17 -4.53
C GLN A 64 -16.66 2.70 -3.83
N ASP A 65 -16.69 1.45 -3.37
CA ASP A 65 -17.90 0.77 -2.86
C ASP A 65 -17.70 0.06 -1.51
N GLY A 66 -16.47 0.00 -1.00
CA GLY A 66 -16.13 -0.73 0.23
C GLY A 66 -16.12 -2.25 0.09
N SER A 67 -16.19 -2.79 -1.13
CA SER A 67 -16.15 -4.23 -1.36
C SER A 67 -14.77 -4.83 -1.02
N PRO A 68 -14.71 -6.08 -0.51
CA PRO A 68 -13.46 -6.76 -0.21
C PRO A 68 -12.72 -7.15 -1.50
N ILE A 69 -11.41 -6.94 -1.53
CA ILE A 69 -10.56 -7.29 -2.67
C ILE A 69 -9.90 -8.65 -2.39
N GLU A 70 -10.39 -9.71 -3.02
CA GLU A 70 -9.73 -11.03 -3.05
C GLU A 70 -8.48 -10.97 -3.95
N LYS A 71 -7.48 -11.82 -3.66
CA LYS A 71 -6.28 -12.06 -4.47
C LYS A 71 -5.30 -10.89 -4.61
N ALA A 72 -5.42 -9.84 -3.81
CA ALA A 72 -4.38 -8.82 -3.70
C ALA A 72 -3.14 -9.44 -3.04
N ILE A 73 -1.98 -9.29 -3.69
CA ILE A 73 -0.70 -9.78 -3.18
C ILE A 73 -0.17 -8.73 -2.21
N VAL A 74 0.09 -9.15 -0.98
CA VAL A 74 0.58 -8.30 0.11
C VAL A 74 1.99 -8.76 0.48
N GLN A 75 2.96 -7.84 0.52
CA GLN A 75 4.36 -8.15 0.81
C GLN A 75 4.98 -7.15 1.79
N LEU A 76 5.81 -7.64 2.71
CA LEU A 76 6.76 -6.77 3.44
C LEU A 76 8.07 -6.64 2.68
N ASP A 77 8.38 -5.40 2.27
CA ASP A 77 9.56 -5.06 1.47
C ASP A 77 10.86 -5.58 2.10
N SER A 78 11.80 -6.01 1.26
CA SER A 78 13.09 -6.61 1.67
C SER A 78 12.98 -7.90 2.51
N THR A 79 11.81 -8.54 2.55
CA THR A 79 11.59 -9.83 3.21
C THR A 79 10.92 -10.85 2.28
N ASN A 80 10.83 -12.10 2.76
CA ASN A 80 10.07 -13.18 2.12
C ASN A 80 8.62 -13.28 2.62
N TRP A 81 8.14 -12.35 3.46
CA TRP A 81 6.75 -12.34 3.92
C TRP A 81 5.84 -11.84 2.81
N ILE A 82 5.12 -12.79 2.19
CA ILE A 82 4.14 -12.56 1.14
C ILE A 82 2.87 -13.33 1.50
N ASP A 83 1.72 -12.69 1.41
CA ASP A 83 0.39 -13.27 1.58
C ASP A 83 -0.53 -12.83 0.43
N THR A 84 -1.73 -13.38 0.34
CA THR A 84 -2.69 -13.10 -0.73
C THR A 84 -4.11 -13.08 -0.18
N THR A 85 -4.81 -11.95 -0.34
CA THR A 85 -6.07 -11.71 0.37
C THR A 85 -7.17 -12.73 0.06
N ASN A 86 -7.89 -13.14 1.10
CA ASN A 86 -9.01 -14.08 0.98
C ASN A 86 -10.27 -13.40 0.42
N SER A 87 -11.37 -14.15 0.29
CA SER A 87 -12.64 -13.65 -0.28
C SER A 87 -13.39 -12.65 0.61
N GLN A 88 -12.88 -12.34 1.80
CA GLN A 88 -13.33 -11.25 2.67
C GLN A 88 -12.34 -10.07 2.67
N GLY A 89 -11.31 -10.10 1.83
CA GLY A 89 -10.28 -9.06 1.70
C GLY A 89 -9.16 -9.17 2.74
N GLU A 90 -9.18 -10.20 3.58
CA GLU A 90 -8.28 -10.33 4.74
C GLU A 90 -6.91 -10.91 4.34
N PHE A 91 -5.84 -10.38 4.95
CA PHE A 91 -4.48 -10.94 4.92
C PHE A 91 -3.94 -11.11 6.34
N ARG A 92 -2.94 -12.00 6.53
CA ARG A 92 -2.25 -12.20 7.81
C ARG A 92 -0.79 -12.61 7.65
N PHE A 93 0.08 -11.96 8.42
CA PHE A 93 1.44 -12.41 8.72
C PHE A 93 1.57 -12.74 10.20
N GLU A 94 2.36 -13.75 10.55
CA GLU A 94 2.58 -14.18 11.93
C GLU A 94 4.06 -14.35 12.22
N SER A 95 4.46 -14.17 13.48
CA SER A 95 5.84 -14.39 13.94
C SER A 95 6.91 -13.51 13.25
N ILE A 96 6.58 -12.26 12.89
CA ILE A 96 7.53 -11.31 12.31
C ILE A 96 8.41 -10.72 13.42
N SER A 97 9.71 -10.54 13.16
CA SER A 97 10.61 -9.80 14.06
C SER A 97 10.30 -8.29 14.05
N PRO A 98 10.11 -7.64 15.22
CA PRO A 98 9.91 -6.20 15.35
C PRO A 98 10.97 -5.37 14.61
N GLY A 99 10.52 -4.29 13.97
CA GLY A 99 11.35 -3.50 13.06
C GLY A 99 10.55 -2.46 12.29
N GLN A 100 11.19 -1.81 11.33
CA GLN A 100 10.57 -0.88 10.40
C GLN A 100 10.60 -1.47 8.98
N PHE A 101 9.45 -1.52 8.32
CA PHE A 101 9.29 -2.10 6.98
C PHE A 101 8.35 -1.23 6.14
N ASN A 102 8.31 -1.46 4.83
CA ASN A 102 7.17 -1.02 4.02
C ASN A 102 6.24 -2.21 3.75
N LEU A 103 4.97 -1.94 3.51
CA LEU A 103 3.98 -2.90 3.03
C LEU A 103 3.61 -2.55 1.59
N SER A 104 4.03 -3.40 0.65
CA SER A 104 3.66 -3.31 -0.77
C SER A 104 2.43 -4.17 -1.05
N ILE A 105 1.45 -3.59 -1.75
CA ILE A 105 0.18 -4.23 -2.10
C ILE A 105 0.00 -4.11 -3.61
N THR A 106 -0.19 -5.23 -4.31
CA THR A 106 -0.35 -5.27 -5.78
C THR A 106 -1.55 -6.13 -6.19
N HIS A 107 -2.28 -5.71 -7.23
CA HIS A 107 -3.39 -6.49 -7.80
C HIS A 107 -3.69 -6.02 -9.22
N TYR A 108 -3.99 -6.94 -10.14
CA TYR A 108 -4.17 -6.63 -11.57
C TYR A 108 -5.17 -5.50 -11.86
N HIS A 109 -6.26 -5.43 -11.09
CA HIS A 109 -7.32 -4.42 -11.22
C HIS A 109 -7.23 -3.22 -10.25
N PHE A 110 -6.18 -3.08 -9.42
CA PHE A 110 -6.02 -1.95 -8.48
C PHE A 110 -4.65 -1.27 -8.61
N ILE A 111 -4.55 0.00 -8.21
CA ILE A 111 -3.29 0.74 -8.23
C ILE A 111 -2.35 0.17 -7.16
N ASP A 112 -1.17 -0.28 -7.59
CA ASP A 112 -0.11 -0.77 -6.70
C ASP A 112 0.21 0.27 -5.63
N THR A 113 0.08 -0.12 -4.36
CA THR A 113 0.07 0.79 -3.21
C THR A 113 1.15 0.37 -2.22
N VAL A 114 1.97 1.33 -1.78
CA VAL A 114 3.05 1.11 -0.80
C VAL A 114 2.81 1.97 0.43
N LEU A 115 2.70 1.33 1.60
CA LEU A 115 2.68 1.99 2.89
C LEU A 115 4.11 2.00 3.45
N TYR A 116 4.68 3.18 3.62
CA TYR A 116 6.09 3.35 4.00
C TYR A 116 6.31 3.39 5.52
N ALA A 117 7.47 2.87 5.96
CA ALA A 117 8.00 3.03 7.30
C ALA A 117 7.05 2.61 8.45
N ILE A 118 6.33 1.51 8.27
CA ILE A 118 5.49 0.87 9.29
C ILE A 118 6.38 0.34 10.42
N ASN A 119 6.10 0.74 11.65
CA ASN A 119 6.88 0.39 12.83
C ASN A 119 6.19 -0.73 13.62
N MET A 120 6.70 -1.95 13.50
CA MET A 120 6.23 -3.13 14.23
C MET A 120 6.92 -3.17 15.59
N LEU A 121 6.20 -2.80 16.65
CA LEU A 121 6.72 -2.66 18.01
C LEU A 121 5.87 -3.37 19.08
N GLU A 122 4.72 -3.94 18.68
CA GLU A 122 3.71 -4.54 19.55
C GLU A 122 3.46 -6.01 19.15
N ASP A 123 2.80 -6.80 20.01
CA ASP A 123 2.53 -8.22 19.78
C ASP A 123 1.59 -8.47 18.56
N SER A 124 0.73 -7.49 18.24
CA SER A 124 -0.13 -7.51 17.04
C SER A 124 -0.38 -6.11 16.48
N MET A 125 -0.61 -6.04 15.16
CA MET A 125 -0.97 -4.81 14.44
C MET A 125 -2.11 -5.09 13.45
N GLU A 126 -3.07 -4.17 13.34
CA GLU A 126 -4.15 -4.18 12.36
C GLU A 126 -3.87 -3.10 11.28
N ILE A 127 -3.96 -3.46 10.00
CA ILE A 127 -3.65 -2.56 8.86
C ILE A 127 -4.73 -2.70 7.79
N ASN A 128 -5.76 -1.86 7.87
CA ASN A 128 -6.83 -1.80 6.86
C ASN A 128 -6.49 -0.79 5.76
N VAL A 129 -6.67 -1.18 4.50
CA VAL A 129 -6.26 -0.40 3.32
C VAL A 129 -7.42 -0.30 2.33
N GLN A 130 -7.58 0.88 1.73
CA GLN A 130 -8.48 1.07 0.60
C GLN A 130 -7.65 1.28 -0.67
N LEU A 131 -7.85 0.45 -1.69
CA LEU A 131 -7.21 0.60 -2.99
C LEU A 131 -8.13 1.34 -3.96
N SER A 132 -7.56 2.22 -4.77
CA SER A 132 -8.24 2.78 -5.94
C SER A 132 -8.09 1.81 -7.13
N PRO A 133 -9.15 1.52 -7.90
CA PRO A 133 -9.04 0.68 -9.10
C PRO A 133 -7.96 1.19 -10.07
N ALA A 134 -7.30 0.25 -10.73
CA ALA A 134 -6.29 0.50 -11.77
C ALA A 134 -6.98 1.07 -13.01
N CYS A 135 -7.27 2.36 -12.95
CA CYS A 135 -7.75 3.10 -14.10
C CYS A 135 -6.72 2.95 -15.23
N CYS A 136 -7.21 2.50 -16.37
CA CYS A 136 -6.57 2.68 -17.67
C CYS A 136 -5.38 1.75 -18.03
N LYS A 137 -5.53 0.44 -17.83
CA LYS A 137 -4.91 -0.55 -18.75
C LYS A 137 -5.94 -0.98 -19.79
N PHE A 138 -5.92 -0.33 -20.96
CA PHE A 138 -6.73 -0.67 -22.13
C PHE A 138 -5.90 -0.43 -23.40
N VAL A 139 -6.39 -0.95 -24.53
CA VAL A 139 -5.88 -0.62 -25.86
C VAL A 139 -6.93 0.21 -26.60
N VAL A 140 -6.54 1.34 -27.21
CA VAL A 140 -7.47 2.20 -27.96
C VAL A 140 -8.02 1.42 -29.16
N GLY A 141 -9.35 1.26 -29.22
CA GLY A 141 -10.03 0.46 -30.25
C GLY A 141 -10.27 -1.01 -29.91
N ASP A 142 -9.84 -1.47 -28.73
CA ASP A 142 -10.10 -2.81 -28.19
C ASP A 142 -11.33 -2.74 -27.27
N MET A 143 -12.52 -2.74 -27.86
CA MET A 143 -13.78 -2.46 -27.17
C MET A 143 -14.31 -3.66 -26.39
N ASN A 144 -13.75 -4.86 -26.60
CA ASN A 144 -14.13 -6.09 -25.91
C ASN A 144 -13.09 -6.61 -24.90
N ASP A 145 -11.89 -6.02 -24.83
CA ASP A 145 -10.74 -6.43 -24.00
C ASP A 145 -10.25 -7.86 -24.33
N ASP A 146 -10.22 -8.20 -25.62
CA ASP A 146 -9.62 -9.46 -26.12
C ASP A 146 -8.13 -9.32 -26.54
N GLY A 147 -7.60 -8.10 -26.50
CA GLY A 147 -6.21 -7.75 -26.78
C GLY A 147 -5.91 -7.41 -28.25
N LEU A 148 -6.92 -7.42 -29.13
CA LEU A 148 -6.72 -7.51 -30.59
C LEU A 148 -7.68 -6.61 -31.38
N ILE A 149 -7.41 -5.30 -31.45
CA ILE A 149 -8.12 -4.29 -32.26
C ILE A 149 -8.56 -4.82 -33.64
N ARG A 150 -9.86 -5.06 -33.83
CA ARG A 150 -10.45 -5.74 -35.01
C ARG A 150 -11.85 -5.21 -35.39
N PRO A 151 -12.41 -5.63 -36.54
CA PRO A 151 -13.82 -5.36 -36.88
C PRO A 151 -14.85 -5.94 -35.89
N SER A 152 -14.43 -6.84 -34.99
CA SER A 152 -15.23 -7.30 -33.83
C SER A 152 -15.54 -6.16 -32.87
N ASP A 153 -14.63 -5.22 -32.67
CA ASP A 153 -14.75 -4.10 -31.74
C ASP A 153 -15.75 -3.06 -32.22
N VAL A 154 -15.67 -2.71 -33.51
CA VAL A 154 -16.72 -1.97 -34.23
C VAL A 154 -18.10 -2.61 -34.00
N THR A 155 -18.17 -3.94 -34.11
CA THR A 155 -19.43 -4.69 -33.91
C THR A 155 -19.88 -4.67 -32.44
N TYR A 156 -18.94 -4.72 -31.49
CA TYR A 156 -19.19 -4.63 -30.06
C TYR A 156 -19.75 -3.24 -29.69
N GLY A 157 -19.06 -2.17 -30.06
CA GLY A 157 -19.49 -0.80 -29.79
C GLY A 157 -20.85 -0.45 -30.41
N VAL A 158 -21.10 -0.87 -31.66
CA VAL A 158 -22.42 -0.72 -32.30
C VAL A 158 -23.51 -1.53 -31.59
N ARG A 159 -23.19 -2.69 -30.98
CA ARG A 159 -24.15 -3.43 -30.14
C ARG A 159 -24.40 -2.72 -28.81
N TYR A 160 -23.37 -2.17 -28.18
CA TYR A 160 -23.49 -1.39 -26.95
C TYR A 160 -24.43 -0.18 -27.13
N PHE A 161 -24.18 0.68 -28.13
CA PHE A 161 -25.01 1.86 -28.42
C PHE A 161 -26.48 1.53 -28.77
N LYS A 162 -26.78 0.28 -29.09
CA LYS A 162 -28.15 -0.21 -29.38
C LYS A 162 -28.79 -0.95 -28.21
N SER A 163 -28.12 -1.02 -27.05
CA SER A 163 -28.51 -1.86 -25.89
C SER A 163 -28.65 -3.36 -26.24
N LEU A 164 -27.87 -3.84 -27.21
CA LEU A 164 -27.85 -5.23 -27.71
C LEU A 164 -26.55 -5.98 -27.33
N GLY A 165 -25.68 -5.36 -26.54
CA GLY A 165 -24.44 -5.93 -26.02
C GLY A 165 -24.21 -5.47 -24.58
N PRO A 166 -23.24 -6.08 -23.87
CA PRO A 166 -22.74 -5.54 -22.61
C PRO A 166 -22.15 -4.15 -22.79
N GLU A 167 -21.94 -3.44 -21.68
CA GLU A 167 -21.11 -2.23 -21.65
C GLU A 167 -19.63 -2.58 -21.87
N PRO A 168 -18.85 -1.74 -22.57
CA PRO A 168 -17.41 -1.94 -22.68
C PRO A 168 -16.75 -2.00 -21.30
N PRO A 169 -15.69 -2.79 -21.11
CA PRO A 169 -14.96 -2.81 -19.86
C PRO A 169 -14.27 -1.46 -19.61
N TYR A 170 -14.04 -1.20 -18.32
CA TYR A 170 -13.36 -0.01 -17.77
C TYR A 170 -14.10 1.32 -17.90
N SER A 171 -14.33 1.97 -16.75
CA SER A 171 -14.70 3.37 -16.62
C SER A 171 -13.61 4.10 -15.83
N CYS A 172 -12.78 4.90 -16.50
CA CYS A 172 -11.63 5.53 -15.85
C CYS A 172 -12.04 6.80 -15.11
N LEU A 173 -11.86 6.81 -13.78
CA LEU A 173 -11.82 8.02 -12.96
C LEU A 173 -10.38 8.50 -12.87
N LEU A 174 -9.97 9.39 -13.78
CA LEU A 174 -8.67 10.06 -13.69
C LEU A 174 -8.75 11.15 -12.62
N LEU A 175 -8.36 10.77 -11.40
CA LEU A 175 -8.08 11.67 -10.28
C LEU A 175 -6.69 12.32 -10.46
N ASP A 176 -6.52 13.13 -11.51
CA ASP A 176 -5.42 14.10 -11.52
C ASP A 176 -5.71 15.19 -10.48
N GLY A 177 -4.82 15.33 -9.50
CA GLY A 177 -5.03 16.09 -8.26
C GLY A 177 -5.07 17.62 -8.42
N GLN A 178 -5.34 18.15 -9.62
CA GLN A 178 -5.40 19.57 -9.95
C GLN A 178 -6.71 20.00 -10.65
N TYR A 179 -7.53 19.06 -11.13
CA TYR A 179 -8.78 19.36 -11.85
C TYR A 179 -9.94 18.45 -11.41
N GLU A 180 -11.18 18.90 -11.60
CA GLU A 180 -12.37 18.12 -11.21
C GLU A 180 -12.52 16.86 -12.09
N THR A 181 -12.19 15.70 -11.50
CA THR A 181 -12.56 14.34 -11.95
C THR A 181 -12.72 14.16 -13.46
N PHE A 182 -11.62 13.92 -14.19
CA PHE A 182 -11.71 13.51 -15.60
C PHE A 182 -12.25 12.08 -15.69
N PHE A 183 -13.55 11.96 -15.99
CA PHE A 183 -14.23 10.67 -16.14
C PHE A 183 -14.23 10.24 -17.61
N CYS A 184 -13.19 9.51 -18.00
CA CYS A 184 -13.08 8.93 -19.34
C CYS A 184 -13.79 7.58 -19.35
N LEU A 185 -15.09 7.64 -19.66
CA LEU A 185 -16.00 6.49 -19.68
C LEU A 185 -15.80 5.67 -20.96
N PHE A 186 -15.61 4.34 -20.81
CA PHE A 186 -15.28 3.41 -21.90
C PHE A 186 -14.07 3.88 -22.74
N PRO A 187 -12.90 4.07 -22.13
CA PRO A 187 -11.77 4.75 -22.77
C PRO A 187 -11.10 3.91 -23.87
N ALA A 188 -11.33 2.60 -23.89
CA ALA A 188 -10.99 1.75 -25.04
C ALA A 188 -11.91 2.03 -26.26
N GLY A 189 -13.13 2.49 -25.98
CA GLY A 189 -14.12 2.93 -26.96
C GLY A 189 -13.93 4.36 -27.45
N ASP A 190 -13.30 5.25 -26.66
CA ASP A 190 -12.80 6.56 -27.11
C ASP A 190 -11.65 6.37 -28.11
N ALA A 191 -12.01 5.97 -29.32
CA ALA A 191 -11.07 5.81 -30.41
C ALA A 191 -10.45 7.16 -30.82
N ASN A 192 -11.14 8.29 -30.59
CA ASN A 192 -10.73 9.60 -31.06
C ASN A 192 -9.75 10.36 -30.15
N GLY A 193 -9.86 10.18 -28.83
CA GLY A 193 -9.02 10.79 -27.80
C GLY A 193 -9.64 12.03 -27.15
N ASN A 194 -10.97 12.11 -27.04
CA ASN A 194 -11.67 13.25 -26.39
C ASN A 194 -12.35 12.88 -25.05
N CYS A 195 -12.16 11.66 -24.56
CA CYS A 195 -12.83 11.07 -23.40
C CYS A 195 -14.36 10.92 -23.51
N GLU A 196 -14.92 10.94 -24.73
CA GLU A 196 -16.30 10.54 -25.01
C GLU A 196 -16.33 9.30 -25.91
N PHE A 197 -17.09 8.27 -25.54
CA PHE A 197 -17.36 7.16 -26.45
C PHE A 197 -18.63 7.41 -27.26
N LEU A 198 -18.50 7.74 -28.55
CA LEU A 198 -19.61 8.14 -29.42
C LEU A 198 -19.58 7.44 -30.80
N GLY A 199 -20.56 7.73 -31.65
CA GLY A 199 -20.61 7.22 -33.04
C GLY A 199 -19.47 7.74 -33.94
N SER A 200 -18.81 8.83 -33.54
CA SER A 200 -17.54 9.31 -34.11
C SER A 200 -16.43 8.26 -34.01
N ASP A 201 -16.40 7.53 -32.91
CA ASP A 201 -15.33 6.61 -32.55
C ASP A 201 -15.47 5.29 -33.29
N ILE A 202 -16.70 4.81 -33.42
CA ILE A 202 -17.06 3.75 -34.36
C ILE A 202 -16.62 4.15 -35.78
N THR A 203 -16.86 5.40 -36.19
CA THR A 203 -16.48 5.89 -37.53
C THR A 203 -14.96 5.94 -37.71
N ARG A 204 -14.21 6.39 -36.69
CA ARG A 204 -12.74 6.41 -36.71
C ARG A 204 -12.14 5.01 -36.67
N LEU A 205 -12.70 4.09 -35.88
CA LEU A 205 -12.24 2.70 -35.81
C LEU A 205 -12.56 1.92 -37.08
N VAL A 206 -13.70 2.19 -37.74
CA VAL A 206 -13.97 1.67 -39.09
C VAL A 206 -12.95 2.20 -40.10
N ALA A 207 -12.57 3.48 -40.02
CA ALA A 207 -11.60 4.10 -40.91
C ALA A 207 -10.12 3.72 -40.65
N TYR A 208 -9.86 2.84 -39.67
CA TYR A 208 -8.55 2.29 -39.35
C TYR A 208 -8.26 0.94 -40.05
N PHE A 209 -9.30 0.26 -40.58
CA PHE A 209 -9.22 -1.04 -41.25
C PHE A 209 -9.33 -0.96 -42.78
#